data_AF-A0AAJ3H8R1-F1
#
_entry.id   AF-A0AAJ3H8R1-F1
#
_cell.length_a   1.000
_cell.length_b   1.000
_cell.length_c   1.000
_cell.angle_alpha   90.00
_cell.angle_beta   90.00
_cell.angle_gamma   90.00
#
_symmetry.space_group_name_H-M   'P 1'
#
loop_
_entity.id
_entity.type
_entity.pdbx_description
1 polymer ?
#
loop_
_entity_poly.entity_id
_entity_poly.type
_entity_poly.pdbx_seq_one_letter_code
_entity_poly.pdbx_strand_id
1 'polypeptide(L)'
;MNDRPFLAESSLSPMIAFGQDLPSKSRKTAISNREQKMIEEFSYVWLLPLLEKPLETAALDFPDAVRALGEKHTLPADIALQPLVITALTSHPEYWPGLALKWLEDGFPMDVELTAVLAHCVEDKTLSQSDRHRARRLVGRKRTGN
;
A
#
# COMPACT_ATOMS: atom_id res chain seq x y z
N MET A 1 3.93 -20.34 69.33
CA MET A 1 3.29 -20.02 68.04
C MET A 1 4.34 -20.35 66.98
N ASN A 2 4.39 -21.54 66.36
CA ASN A 2 3.34 -22.34 65.67
C ASN A 2 2.93 -21.68 64.33
N ASP A 3 2.94 -22.36 63.18
CA ASP A 3 3.41 -23.74 62.90
C ASP A 3 3.63 -23.97 61.38
N ARG A 4 4.77 -24.57 60.99
CA ARG A 4 4.97 -25.44 59.79
C ARG A 4 4.64 -24.83 58.39
N PRO A 5 4.80 -25.57 57.27
CA PRO A 5 5.58 -26.80 57.01
C PRO A 5 6.89 -26.44 56.24
N PHE A 6 7.68 -27.28 55.53
CA PHE A 6 7.86 -28.73 55.27
C PHE A 6 9.38 -28.92 54.94
N LEU A 7 10.11 -30.03 55.10
CA LEU A 7 10.12 -31.33 54.37
C LEU A 7 9.99 -31.22 52.83
N ALA A 8 10.71 -31.96 51.98
CA ALA A 8 11.59 -33.11 52.22
C ALA A 8 12.80 -33.17 51.27
N GLU A 9 13.63 -34.17 51.55
CA GLU A 9 14.85 -34.61 50.91
C GLU A 9 14.73 -35.05 49.43
N SER A 10 15.86 -34.95 48.73
CA SER A 10 16.44 -35.94 47.80
C SER A 10 15.54 -37.03 47.19
N SER A 11 15.39 -37.02 45.85
CA SER A 11 15.33 -38.29 45.10
C SER A 11 15.74 -38.20 43.62
N LEU A 12 16.07 -39.39 43.11
CA LEU A 12 16.68 -39.84 41.86
C LEU A 12 16.07 -39.39 40.50
N SER A 13 16.83 -39.74 39.45
CA SER A 13 16.38 -40.18 38.10
C SER A 13 16.07 -39.16 36.99
N PRO A 14 16.92 -39.08 35.94
CA PRO A 14 16.60 -38.46 34.66
C PRO A 14 16.09 -39.49 33.63
N MET A 15 14.93 -40.12 33.85
CA MET A 15 14.26 -40.91 32.79
C MET A 15 12.78 -41.20 33.05
N ILE A 16 11.89 -40.48 32.35
CA ILE A 16 10.55 -40.97 31.95
C ILE A 16 10.29 -40.45 30.53
N ALA A 17 9.97 -41.35 29.61
CA ALA A 17 9.38 -40.97 28.33
C ALA A 17 7.85 -40.86 28.51
N PHE A 18 7.26 -39.76 28.05
CA PHE A 18 5.80 -39.64 27.99
C PHE A 18 5.39 -39.06 26.64
N GLY A 19 4.81 -39.91 25.79
CA GLY A 19 4.18 -39.46 24.56
C GLY A 19 2.78 -38.95 24.86
N GLN A 20 2.45 -37.75 24.36
CA GLN A 20 1.05 -37.40 24.12
C GLN A 20 0.83 -37.03 22.66
N ASP A 21 -0.13 -37.77 22.11
CA ASP A 21 -0.82 -37.57 20.86
C ASP A 21 -1.15 -36.09 20.60
N LEU A 22 -0.73 -35.55 19.45
CA LEU A 22 -1.30 -34.33 18.88
C LEU A 22 -2.16 -34.76 17.67
N PRO A 23 -3.50 -34.65 17.76
CA PRO A 23 -4.38 -35.32 16.82
C PRO A 23 -4.38 -34.66 15.44
N SER A 24 -4.50 -35.50 14.41
CA SER A 24 -4.63 -35.08 13.02
C SER A 24 -5.76 -34.06 12.82
N LYS A 25 -5.46 -32.96 12.11
CA LYS A 25 -6.51 -32.15 11.48
C LYS A 25 -6.14 -31.69 10.07
N SER A 26 -6.38 -32.60 9.13
CA SER A 26 -6.30 -32.37 7.69
C SER A 26 -7.04 -31.11 7.22
N ARG A 27 -6.28 -30.12 6.72
CA ARG A 27 -6.62 -29.26 5.57
C ARG A 27 -5.31 -29.10 4.79
N LYS A 28 -5.11 -29.76 3.65
CA LYS A 28 -5.80 -29.52 2.37
C LYS A 28 -5.96 -28.03 2.07
N THR A 29 -4.83 -27.39 1.78
CA THR A 29 -4.78 -26.39 0.71
C THR A 29 -3.62 -26.73 -0.21
N ALA A 30 -3.89 -27.57 -1.22
CA ALA A 30 -3.10 -27.52 -2.43
C ALA A 30 -3.50 -26.20 -3.11
N ILE A 31 -2.77 -25.11 -2.81
CA ILE A 31 -3.03 -23.81 -3.45
C ILE A 31 -2.77 -24.01 -4.94
N SER A 32 -3.81 -23.82 -5.73
CA SER A 32 -3.86 -24.29 -7.11
C SER A 32 -3.02 -23.38 -8.00
N ASN A 33 -1.83 -23.85 -8.38
CA ASN A 33 -1.03 -23.29 -9.49
C ASN A 33 -1.69 -23.57 -10.86
N ARG A 34 -3.00 -23.30 -10.95
CA ARG A 34 -3.85 -23.49 -12.12
C ARG A 34 -4.92 -22.39 -12.25
N GLU A 35 -4.99 -21.46 -11.29
CA GLU A 35 -5.76 -20.21 -11.42
C GLU A 35 -4.85 -18.99 -11.66
N GLN A 36 -3.63 -19.22 -12.16
CA GLN A 36 -2.95 -18.29 -13.08
C GLN A 36 -3.69 -18.23 -14.43
N LYS A 37 -4.99 -17.96 -14.38
CA LYS A 37 -5.76 -17.49 -15.52
C LYS A 37 -5.28 -16.05 -15.73
N MET A 38 -4.85 -15.70 -16.95
CA MET A 38 -4.46 -14.33 -17.28
C MET A 38 -5.70 -13.42 -17.28
N ILE A 39 -6.09 -13.00 -16.08
CA ILE A 39 -6.63 -11.67 -15.87
C ILE A 39 -5.39 -10.77 -15.97
N GLU A 40 -5.35 -9.89 -16.97
CA GLU A 40 -4.40 -8.77 -16.90
C GLU A 40 -4.88 -7.88 -15.75
N GLU A 41 -4.16 -7.97 -14.63
CA GLU A 41 -4.48 -7.24 -13.40
C GLU A 41 -4.41 -5.74 -13.70
N PHE A 42 -5.53 -5.05 -13.49
CA PHE A 42 -5.66 -3.65 -13.88
C PHE A 42 -4.59 -2.79 -13.20
N SER A 43 -3.80 -2.10 -14.03
CA SER A 43 -2.71 -1.24 -13.56
C SER A 43 -3.02 0.22 -13.82
N TYR A 44 -3.01 1.03 -12.74
CA TYR A 44 -3.10 2.49 -12.83
C TYR A 44 -1.97 3.11 -13.67
N VAL A 45 -0.88 2.37 -13.96
CA VAL A 45 0.17 2.78 -14.90
C VAL A 45 -0.41 3.15 -16.28
N TRP A 46 -1.47 2.47 -16.72
CA TRP A 46 -2.14 2.77 -18.00
C TRP A 46 -2.95 4.06 -18.00
N LEU A 47 -3.29 4.60 -16.82
CA LEU A 47 -4.00 5.87 -16.66
C LEU A 47 -3.02 7.05 -16.39
N LEU A 48 -1.71 6.79 -16.25
CA LEU A 48 -0.69 7.83 -16.04
C LEU A 48 -0.69 8.96 -17.08
N PRO A 49 -0.91 8.72 -18.39
CA PRO A 49 -0.96 9.80 -19.39
C PRO A 49 -2.04 10.87 -19.14
N LEU A 50 -3.02 10.63 -18.26
CA LEU A 50 -3.95 11.68 -17.83
C LEU A 50 -3.24 12.81 -17.05
N LEU A 51 -2.18 12.49 -16.30
CA LEU A 51 -1.41 13.45 -15.49
C LEU A 51 -0.62 14.46 -16.34
N GLU A 52 -0.45 14.23 -17.63
CA GLU A 52 0.13 15.19 -18.57
C GLU A 52 -0.78 16.41 -18.78
N LYS A 53 -2.09 16.26 -18.52
CA LYS A 53 -3.11 17.31 -18.63
C LYS A 53 -3.34 18.04 -17.29
N PRO A 54 -3.89 19.27 -17.30
CA PRO A 54 -4.38 19.92 -16.09
C PRO A 54 -5.44 19.06 -15.39
N LEU A 55 -5.51 19.15 -14.05
CA LEU A 55 -6.42 18.34 -13.23
C LEU A 55 -7.88 18.39 -13.71
N GLU A 56 -8.39 19.58 -14.07
CA GLU A 56 -9.76 19.76 -14.56
C GLU A 56 -10.02 18.96 -15.86
N THR A 57 -9.09 19.04 -16.82
CA THR A 57 -9.20 18.31 -18.09
C THR A 57 -9.07 16.81 -17.88
N ALA A 58 -8.13 16.39 -17.03
CA ALA A 58 -7.92 14.98 -16.71
C ALA A 58 -9.12 14.37 -15.97
N ALA A 59 -9.78 15.11 -15.08
CA ALA A 59 -10.99 14.66 -14.39
C ALA A 59 -12.20 14.52 -15.33
N LEU A 60 -12.27 15.32 -16.40
CA LEU A 60 -13.26 15.19 -17.48
C LEU A 60 -12.96 13.98 -18.39
N ASP A 61 -11.69 13.75 -18.72
CA ASP A 61 -11.27 12.62 -19.57
C ASP A 61 -11.25 11.27 -18.82
N PHE A 62 -11.17 11.28 -17.48
CA PHE A 62 -10.98 10.08 -16.65
C PHE A 62 -12.09 9.02 -16.83
N PRO A 63 -13.40 9.34 -16.83
CA PRO A 63 -14.45 8.33 -17.07
C PRO A 63 -14.38 7.70 -18.46
N ASP A 64 -13.88 8.44 -19.46
CA ASP A 64 -13.71 7.98 -20.84
C ASP A 64 -12.48 7.09 -20.99
N ALA A 65 -11.36 7.47 -20.38
CA ALA A 65 -10.16 6.64 -20.30
C ALA A 65 -10.40 5.33 -19.53
N VAL A 66 -11.11 5.40 -18.40
CA VAL A 66 -11.51 4.23 -17.61
C VAL A 66 -12.45 3.33 -18.42
N ARG A 67 -13.46 3.88 -19.12
CA ARG A 67 -14.34 3.09 -19.99
C ARG A 67 -13.58 2.37 -21.11
N ALA A 68 -12.71 3.09 -21.84
CA ALA A 68 -11.92 2.51 -22.93
C ALA A 68 -10.90 1.44 -22.46
N LEU A 69 -10.55 1.44 -21.17
CA LEU A 69 -9.73 0.42 -20.53
C LEU A 69 -10.58 -0.79 -20.08
N GLY A 70 -11.80 -0.56 -19.61
CA GLY A 70 -12.77 -1.59 -19.22
C GLY A 70 -13.33 -2.42 -20.38
N GLU A 71 -13.21 -1.92 -21.61
CA GLU A 71 -13.44 -2.70 -22.84
C GLU A 71 -12.43 -3.85 -23.03
N LYS A 72 -11.28 -3.81 -22.33
CA LYS A 72 -10.14 -4.72 -22.55
C LYS A 72 -9.70 -5.47 -21.30
N HIS A 73 -9.79 -4.84 -20.12
CA HIS A 73 -9.26 -5.38 -18.87
C HIS A 73 -10.35 -5.37 -17.77
N THR A 74 -10.21 -6.25 -16.77
CA THR A 74 -11.15 -6.29 -15.65
C THR A 74 -10.82 -5.19 -14.64
N LEU A 75 -11.74 -4.25 -14.47
CA LEU A 75 -11.57 -3.08 -13.61
C LEU A 75 -12.14 -3.32 -12.20
N PRO A 76 -11.48 -2.81 -11.13
CA PRO A 76 -12.11 -2.68 -9.82
C PRO A 76 -13.27 -1.65 -9.85
N ALA A 77 -14.21 -1.78 -8.92
CA ALA A 77 -15.45 -1.00 -8.90
C ALA A 77 -15.29 0.44 -8.39
N ASP A 78 -14.14 0.75 -7.80
CA ASP A 78 -13.81 1.95 -7.03
C ASP A 78 -12.63 2.73 -7.63
N ILE A 79 -12.48 2.71 -8.96
CA ILE A 79 -11.45 3.49 -9.67
C ILE A 79 -11.63 4.99 -9.42
N ALA A 80 -10.70 5.56 -8.66
CA ALA A 80 -10.59 6.98 -8.36
C ALA A 80 -9.24 7.57 -8.81
N LEU A 81 -9.15 8.90 -8.84
CA LEU A 81 -7.91 9.62 -9.16
C LEU A 81 -6.85 9.50 -8.04
N GLN A 82 -7.23 9.19 -6.79
CA GLN A 82 -6.30 9.06 -5.65
C GLN A 82 -5.28 7.92 -5.85
N PRO A 83 -5.68 6.67 -6.13
CA PRO A 83 -4.73 5.60 -6.47
C PRO A 83 -3.88 5.88 -7.72
N LEU A 84 -4.39 6.65 -8.69
CA LEU A 84 -3.62 7.10 -9.86
C LEU A 84 -2.49 8.06 -9.45
N VAL A 85 -2.80 9.08 -8.64
CA VAL A 85 -1.80 10.04 -8.10
C VAL A 85 -0.78 9.33 -7.20
N ILE A 86 -1.22 8.36 -6.39
CA ILE A 86 -0.30 7.52 -5.58
C ILE A 86 0.62 6.70 -6.48
N THR A 87 0.06 6.00 -7.47
CA THR A 87 0.84 5.21 -8.45
C THR A 87 1.88 6.09 -9.13
N ALA A 88 1.50 7.29 -9.57
CA ALA A 88 2.40 8.26 -10.18
C ALA A 88 3.54 8.72 -9.24
N LEU A 89 3.26 8.99 -7.96
CA LEU A 89 4.27 9.33 -6.95
C LEU A 89 5.23 8.16 -6.65
N THR A 90 4.75 6.92 -6.74
CA THR A 90 5.57 5.70 -6.56
C THR A 90 6.25 5.21 -7.85
N SER A 91 5.92 5.79 -9.00
CA SER A 91 6.44 5.33 -10.29
C SER A 91 7.80 5.96 -10.58
N HIS A 92 8.82 5.13 -10.78
CA HIS A 92 10.05 5.55 -11.45
C HIS A 92 9.78 5.66 -12.96
N PRO A 93 10.37 6.64 -13.71
CA PRO A 93 11.25 7.72 -13.25
C PRO A 93 10.50 9.01 -12.84
N GLU A 94 11.25 10.02 -12.38
CA GLU A 94 10.82 11.33 -11.83
C GLU A 94 9.71 12.09 -12.59
N TYR A 95 9.49 11.78 -13.88
CA TYR A 95 8.48 12.39 -14.72
C TYR A 95 7.06 12.32 -14.11
N TRP A 96 6.64 11.13 -13.66
CA TRP A 96 5.30 10.94 -13.11
C TRP A 96 5.12 11.57 -11.71
N PRO A 97 6.07 11.47 -10.77
CA PRO A 97 6.03 12.23 -9.53
C PRO A 97 5.95 13.75 -9.74
N GLY A 98 6.69 14.30 -10.71
CA GLY A 98 6.68 15.73 -11.02
C GLY A 98 5.31 16.25 -11.48
N LEU A 99 4.56 15.44 -12.24
CA LEU A 99 3.18 15.72 -12.67
C LEU A 99 2.16 15.52 -11.53
N ALA A 100 2.30 14.45 -10.74
CA ALA A 100 1.44 14.20 -9.57
C ALA A 100 1.51 15.34 -8.54
N LEU A 101 2.71 15.85 -8.28
CA LEU A 101 2.93 17.03 -7.44
C LEU A 101 2.30 18.30 -8.03
N LYS A 102 2.17 18.40 -9.36
CA LYS A 102 1.51 19.55 -10.01
C LYS A 102 0.00 19.52 -9.74
N TRP A 103 -0.68 18.39 -9.89
CA TRP A 103 -2.11 18.28 -9.55
C TRP A 103 -2.39 18.64 -8.08
N LEU A 104 -1.46 18.30 -7.17
CA LEU A 104 -1.55 18.65 -5.75
C LEU A 104 -1.31 20.14 -5.47
N GLU A 105 -0.54 20.83 -6.33
CA GLU A 105 -0.41 22.28 -6.33
C GLU A 105 -1.64 22.97 -6.96
N ASP A 106 -2.20 22.40 -8.04
CA ASP A 106 -3.42 22.84 -8.73
C ASP A 106 -4.70 22.69 -7.87
N GLY A 107 -4.68 21.85 -6.82
CA GLY A 107 -5.73 21.77 -5.79
C GLY A 107 -6.34 20.40 -5.52
N PHE A 108 -5.74 19.31 -6.01
CA PHE A 108 -6.25 17.95 -5.81
C PHE A 108 -6.50 17.62 -4.31
N PRO A 109 -7.63 16.95 -3.96
CA PRO A 109 -7.94 16.55 -2.59
C PRO A 109 -6.89 15.57 -2.04
N MET A 110 -5.98 16.11 -1.22
CA MET A 110 -4.92 15.36 -0.56
C MET A 110 -5.43 14.78 0.77
N ASP A 111 -5.57 13.46 0.80
CA ASP A 111 -6.01 12.64 1.94
C ASP A 111 -4.84 12.20 2.86
N VAL A 112 -5.14 11.53 3.98
CA VAL A 112 -4.17 10.98 4.94
C VAL A 112 -3.20 10.00 4.29
N GLU A 113 -3.71 9.05 3.48
CA GLU A 113 -2.88 8.09 2.74
C GLU A 113 -1.91 8.81 1.81
N LEU A 114 -2.44 9.74 1.01
CA LEU A 114 -1.67 10.50 0.03
C LEU A 114 -0.64 11.43 0.70
N THR A 115 -0.95 11.94 1.90
CA THR A 115 -0.01 12.69 2.76
C THR A 115 1.12 11.79 3.28
N ALA A 116 0.84 10.52 3.60
CA ALA A 116 1.87 9.56 4.02
C ALA A 116 2.80 9.16 2.86
N VAL A 117 2.24 8.95 1.65
CA VAL A 117 3.03 8.73 0.42
C VAL A 117 3.94 9.93 0.14
N LEU A 118 3.40 11.16 0.18
CA LEU A 118 4.20 12.38 0.01
C LEU A 118 5.29 12.54 1.08
N ALA A 119 5.03 12.14 2.33
CA ALA A 119 6.05 12.15 3.38
C ALA A 119 7.20 11.19 3.07
N HIS A 120 6.90 10.00 2.53
CA HIS A 120 7.93 9.08 2.06
C HIS A 120 8.73 9.66 0.88
N CYS A 121 8.04 10.27 -0.09
CA CYS A 121 8.69 10.96 -1.23
C CYS A 121 9.66 12.07 -0.79
N VAL A 122 9.41 12.76 0.34
CA VAL A 122 10.33 13.80 0.88
C VAL A 122 11.65 13.20 1.38
N GLU A 123 11.63 11.97 1.89
CA GLU A 123 12.80 11.28 2.46
C GLU A 123 13.54 10.41 1.44
N ASP A 124 12.85 9.96 0.39
CA ASP A 124 13.44 9.24 -0.73
C ASP A 124 14.61 10.03 -1.35
N LYS A 125 15.57 9.31 -1.92
CA LYS A 125 16.75 9.85 -2.61
C LYS A 125 16.70 9.57 -4.12
N THR A 126 15.73 8.79 -4.61
CA THR A 126 15.48 8.60 -6.05
C THR A 126 14.77 9.79 -6.71
N LEU A 127 14.19 10.70 -5.90
CA LEU A 127 13.50 11.90 -6.36
C LEU A 127 14.36 13.17 -6.28
N SER A 128 14.20 14.02 -7.29
CA SER A 128 14.85 15.32 -7.45
C SER A 128 14.71 16.19 -6.21
N GLN A 129 15.76 16.98 -5.92
CA GLN A 129 15.72 17.98 -4.85
C GLN A 129 14.54 18.98 -5.03
N SER A 130 14.15 19.27 -6.27
CA SER A 130 13.00 20.13 -6.59
C SER A 130 11.68 19.49 -6.16
N ASP A 131 11.44 18.25 -6.54
CA ASP A 131 10.17 17.56 -6.26
C ASP A 131 10.02 17.17 -4.80
N ARG A 132 11.11 16.82 -4.12
CA ARG A 132 11.14 16.66 -2.66
C ARG A 132 10.84 17.97 -1.93
N HIS A 133 11.30 19.11 -2.46
CA HIS A 133 10.94 20.40 -1.90
C HIS A 133 9.45 20.74 -2.12
N ARG A 134 8.88 20.43 -3.29
CA ARG A 134 7.44 20.57 -3.59
C ARG A 134 6.58 19.68 -2.67
N ALA A 135 6.90 18.39 -2.57
CA ALA A 135 6.25 17.44 -1.66
C ALA A 135 6.29 17.94 -0.20
N ARG A 136 7.44 18.46 0.26
CA ARG A 136 7.59 19.00 1.62
C ARG A 136 6.75 20.25 1.87
N ARG A 137 6.61 21.15 0.88
CA ARG A 137 5.71 22.32 0.95
C ARG A 137 4.24 21.89 1.01
N LEU A 138 3.86 20.87 0.24
CA LEU A 138 2.50 20.32 0.20
C LEU A 138 2.11 19.67 1.54
N VAL A 139 2.94 18.76 2.08
CA VAL A 139 2.73 18.15 3.41
C VAL A 139 2.72 19.22 4.51
N GLY A 140 3.61 20.22 4.42
CA GLY A 140 3.63 21.36 5.34
C GLY A 140 2.33 22.16 5.34
N ARG A 141 1.77 22.46 4.15
CA ARG A 141 0.54 23.24 3.98
C ARG A 141 -0.67 22.59 4.68
N LYS A 142 -0.79 21.26 4.66
CA LYS A 142 -1.84 20.53 5.38
C LYS A 142 -1.68 20.60 6.90
N ARG A 143 -0.45 20.58 7.41
CA ARG A 143 -0.16 20.55 8.86
C ARG A 143 -0.43 21.87 9.58
N THR A 144 -0.55 22.98 8.86
CA THR A 144 -0.87 24.31 9.40
C THR A 144 -2.33 24.74 9.15
N GLY A 145 -3.17 23.85 8.61
CA GLY A 145 -4.55 24.13 8.21
C GLY A 145 -5.60 23.48 9.12
N ASN A 146 -5.43 23.59 10.44
CA ASN A 146 -6.33 23.04 11.47
C ASN A 146 -6.52 24.06 12.60
#